data_AF-A0A813KT19-F1
#
_entry.id   AF-A0A813KT19-F1
#
_cell.length_a   1.000
_cell.length_b   1.000
_cell.length_c   1.000
_cell.angle_alpha   90.00
_cell.angle_beta   90.00
_cell.angle_gamma   90.00
#
_symmetry.space_group_name_H-M   'P 1'
#
loop_
_entity.id
_entity.type
_entity.pdbx_description
1 polymer ?
#
loop_
_entity_poly.entity_id
_entity_poly.type
_entity_poly.pdbx_seq_one_letter_code
_entity_poly.pdbx_strand_id
1 'polypeptide(L)'
;MDVELPQTKTNPRKRRGASEVDSTTIQNGFKLPLQTAAQVRTVKAAVITTLLFPTEHPVIVVAKACGAKFAQECKARAGAKSVVQPHITLFSNIIKSVSQDPKAPEPLATACRKLLETPELVPKVVSVCKISKTFDKTKTRLEVAVFPSSFSFLRQCTDLWITEGAVEPLGPGPRSHLERELSDYLNDK
;
A
#
# COMPACT_ATOMS: atom_id res chain seq x y z
N MET A 1 40.80 -53.45 -19.45
CA MET A 1 39.61 -52.93 -20.14
C MET A 1 38.87 -52.13 -19.10
N ASP A 2 39.28 -50.89 -18.93
CA ASP A 2 38.75 -49.99 -17.90
C ASP A 2 37.69 -49.10 -18.55
N VAL A 3 36.48 -49.16 -18.02
CA VAL A 3 35.35 -48.35 -18.46
C VAL A 3 35.40 -47.05 -17.69
N GLU A 4 35.82 -45.96 -18.35
CA GLU A 4 35.71 -44.61 -17.82
C GLU A 4 34.24 -44.15 -17.84
N LEU A 5 33.72 -43.77 -16.66
CA LEU A 5 32.45 -43.07 -16.50
C LEU A 5 32.69 -41.54 -16.56
N PRO A 6 31.79 -40.75 -17.17
CA PRO A 6 31.98 -39.32 -17.36
C PRO A 6 31.84 -38.53 -16.05
N GLN A 7 32.81 -37.64 -15.81
CA GLN A 7 32.85 -36.72 -14.67
C GLN A 7 31.79 -35.60 -14.80
N THR A 8 30.89 -35.51 -13.83
CA THR A 8 30.02 -34.34 -13.63
C THR A 8 30.82 -33.16 -13.05
N LYS A 9 30.90 -32.06 -13.80
CA LYS A 9 31.46 -30.78 -13.32
C LYS A 9 30.58 -30.19 -12.21
N THR A 10 30.99 -30.35 -10.95
CA THR A 10 30.46 -29.56 -9.83
C THR A 10 31.31 -28.31 -9.67
N ASN A 11 30.64 -27.14 -9.76
CA ASN A 11 31.27 -25.83 -9.64
C ASN A 11 31.45 -25.53 -8.13
N PRO A 12 32.67 -25.26 -7.61
CA PRO A 12 32.87 -25.01 -6.19
C PRO A 12 32.36 -23.60 -5.84
N ARG A 13 31.27 -23.52 -5.06
CA ARG A 13 30.85 -22.28 -4.41
C ARG A 13 31.96 -21.82 -3.45
N LYS A 14 32.68 -20.79 -3.87
CA LYS A 14 33.68 -20.04 -3.10
C LYS A 14 33.05 -19.52 -1.80
N ARG A 15 33.31 -20.20 -0.67
CA ARG A 15 33.08 -19.65 0.67
C ARG A 15 34.09 -18.53 0.88
N ARG A 16 33.65 -17.26 0.83
CA ARG A 16 34.44 -16.13 1.34
C ARG A 16 34.05 -15.90 2.79
N GLY A 17 35.08 -15.80 3.62
CA GLY A 17 35.01 -15.71 5.08
C GLY A 17 34.34 -14.45 5.60
N ALA A 18 34.18 -14.46 6.92
CA ALA A 18 33.75 -13.35 7.75
C ALA A 18 34.43 -12.05 7.34
N SER A 19 33.63 -11.05 6.94
CA SER A 19 34.08 -9.67 6.89
C SER A 19 33.76 -9.02 8.23
N GLU A 20 34.78 -8.45 8.86
CA GLU A 20 34.65 -7.48 9.94
C GLU A 20 33.50 -6.52 9.65
N VAL A 21 32.66 -6.33 10.67
CA VAL A 21 31.57 -5.35 10.65
C VAL A 21 32.22 -3.97 10.66
N ASP A 22 32.39 -3.43 9.46
CA ASP A 22 32.97 -2.11 9.22
C ASP A 22 31.97 -1.05 9.74
N SER A 23 32.26 -0.54 10.95
CA SER A 23 31.50 0.49 11.67
C SER A 23 31.35 1.82 10.92
N THR A 24 31.96 1.94 9.74
CA THR A 24 31.81 3.05 8.79
C THR A 24 30.51 2.99 7.98
N THR A 25 29.89 1.80 7.84
CA THR A 25 28.62 1.63 7.08
C THR A 25 27.44 2.30 7.79
N ILE A 26 27.50 2.47 9.11
CA ILE A 26 26.46 3.13 9.91
C ILE A 26 26.53 4.68 9.78
N GLN A 27 27.71 5.23 9.48
CA GLN A 27 27.91 6.68 9.39
C GLN A 27 27.59 7.29 8.01
N ASN A 28 27.57 6.48 6.95
CA ASN A 28 27.03 6.89 5.65
C ASN A 28 25.52 6.73 5.68
N GLY A 29 24.89 7.64 6.42
CA GLY A 29 23.48 7.69 6.71
C GLY A 29 22.63 7.27 5.53
N PHE A 30 21.69 6.37 5.82
CA PHE A 30 20.55 5.97 5.01
C PHE A 30 20.07 7.13 4.13
N LYS A 31 20.65 7.26 2.94
CA LYS A 31 20.10 8.09 1.87
C LYS A 31 18.88 7.32 1.42
N LEU A 32 17.76 7.56 2.10
CA LEU A 32 16.45 7.19 1.61
C LEU A 32 16.42 7.63 0.14
N PRO A 33 16.19 6.70 -0.81
CA PRO A 33 16.06 7.06 -2.21
C PRO A 33 15.11 8.25 -2.32
N LEU A 34 15.39 9.22 -3.19
CA LEU A 34 14.58 10.45 -3.29
C LEU A 34 13.08 10.17 -3.40
N GLN A 35 12.68 9.06 -4.04
CA GLN A 35 11.30 8.58 -4.05
C GLN A 35 10.77 8.17 -2.67
N THR A 36 11.57 7.43 -1.89
CA THR A 36 11.23 7.02 -0.52
C THR A 36 11.22 8.22 0.42
N ALA A 37 12.15 9.17 0.26
CA ALA A 37 12.16 10.42 1.04
C ALA A 37 10.96 11.32 0.69
N ALA A 38 10.58 11.41 -0.60
CA ALA A 38 9.38 12.11 -1.04
C ALA A 38 8.11 11.43 -0.53
N GLN A 39 8.00 10.10 -0.65
CA GLN A 39 6.91 9.33 -0.07
C GLN A 39 6.83 9.53 1.44
N VAL A 40 7.94 9.46 2.18
CA VAL A 40 7.98 9.70 3.63
C VAL A 40 7.54 11.13 3.97
N ARG A 41 7.90 12.15 3.17
CA ARG A 41 7.42 13.53 3.37
C ARG A 41 5.92 13.67 3.10
N THR A 42 5.41 13.05 2.04
CA THR A 42 3.97 13.03 1.73
C THR A 42 3.18 12.26 2.78
N VAL A 43 3.73 11.14 3.28
CA VAL A 43 3.17 10.30 4.35
C VAL A 43 3.25 10.99 5.72
N LYS A 44 4.25 11.84 5.98
CA LYS A 44 4.34 12.63 7.22
C LYS A 44 3.36 13.79 7.29
N ALA A 45 2.86 14.28 6.15
CA ALA A 45 1.90 15.39 6.10
C ALA A 45 0.44 14.94 5.96
N ALA A 46 0.19 13.75 5.40
CA ALA A 46 -1.15 13.21 5.22
C ALA A 46 -1.41 12.08 6.23
N VAL A 47 -2.44 12.22 7.06
CA VAL A 47 -2.90 11.15 7.95
C VAL A 47 -3.39 9.99 7.09
N ILE A 48 -2.59 8.93 6.99
CA ILE A 48 -2.97 7.71 6.26
C ILE A 48 -3.87 6.89 7.18
N THR A 49 -5.13 6.79 6.81
CA THR A 49 -6.06 5.86 7.43
C THR A 49 -5.80 4.48 6.84
N THR A 50 -5.49 3.53 7.70
CA THR A 50 -5.23 2.14 7.31
C THR A 50 -6.39 1.28 7.78
N LEU A 51 -6.92 0.44 6.89
CA LEU A 51 -8.01 -0.48 7.20
C LEU A 51 -7.67 -1.88 6.75
N LEU A 52 -7.96 -2.86 7.58
CA LEU A 52 -7.82 -4.27 7.30
C LEU A 52 -9.20 -4.84 7.01
N PHE A 53 -9.39 -5.27 5.77
CA PHE A 53 -10.64 -5.88 5.32
C PHE A 53 -10.45 -7.39 5.14
N PRO A 54 -11.51 -8.20 5.31
CA PRO A 54 -11.56 -9.53 4.72
C PRO A 54 -11.25 -9.46 3.21
N THR A 55 -10.47 -10.42 2.71
CA THR A 55 -10.02 -10.47 1.31
C THR A 55 -11.19 -10.53 0.31
N GLU A 56 -12.36 -11.01 0.75
CA GLU A 56 -13.60 -11.13 -0.01
C GLU A 56 -14.56 -9.94 0.17
N HIS A 57 -14.21 -8.94 1.00
CA HIS A 57 -15.06 -7.78 1.24
C HIS A 57 -15.35 -7.02 -0.08
N PRO A 58 -16.59 -6.53 -0.33
CA PRO A 58 -16.96 -5.87 -1.59
C PRO A 58 -15.99 -4.76 -2.03
N VAL A 59 -15.59 -3.89 -1.09
CA VAL A 59 -14.58 -2.84 -1.32
C VAL A 59 -13.26 -3.39 -1.87
N ILE A 60 -12.77 -4.51 -1.33
CA ILE A 60 -11.52 -5.14 -1.76
C ILE A 60 -11.67 -5.84 -3.11
N VAL A 61 -12.82 -6.47 -3.36
CA VAL A 61 -13.13 -7.09 -4.65
C VAL A 61 -13.12 -6.03 -5.75
N VAL A 62 -13.79 -4.89 -5.52
CA VAL A 62 -13.79 -3.73 -6.43
C VAL A 62 -12.36 -3.20 -6.63
N ALA A 63 -11.60 -3.04 -5.53
CA ALA A 63 -10.23 -2.55 -5.59
C ALA A 63 -9.31 -3.45 -6.44
N LYS A 64 -9.40 -4.77 -6.27
CA LYS A 64 -8.63 -5.74 -7.06
C LYS A 64 -9.02 -5.71 -8.54
N ALA A 65 -10.32 -5.65 -8.84
CA ALA A 65 -10.82 -5.55 -10.20
C ALA A 65 -10.34 -4.25 -10.89
N CYS A 66 -10.34 -3.14 -10.16
CA CYS A 66 -9.78 -1.86 -10.62
C CYS A 66 -8.28 -1.98 -10.92
N GLY A 67 -7.51 -2.59 -10.02
CA GLY A 67 -6.07 -2.81 -10.23
C GLY A 67 -5.78 -3.68 -11.46
N ALA A 68 -6.57 -4.72 -11.68
CA ALA A 68 -6.44 -5.59 -12.85
C ALA A 68 -6.73 -4.85 -14.17
N LYS A 69 -7.82 -4.07 -14.21
CA LYS A 69 -8.17 -3.24 -15.38
C LYS A 69 -7.09 -2.21 -15.68
N PHE A 70 -6.61 -1.50 -14.67
CA PHE A 70 -5.55 -0.52 -14.81
C PHE A 70 -4.26 -1.15 -15.34
N ALA A 71 -3.88 -2.33 -14.84
CA ALA A 71 -2.71 -3.05 -15.33
C ALA A 71 -2.86 -3.49 -16.80
N GLN A 72 -4.06 -3.89 -17.23
CA GLN A 72 -4.36 -4.20 -18.63
C GLN A 72 -4.27 -2.96 -19.52
N GLU A 73 -4.84 -1.84 -19.10
CA GLU A 73 -4.79 -0.57 -19.82
C GLU A 73 -3.35 -0.05 -19.97
N CYS A 74 -2.54 -0.13 -18.90
CA CYS A 74 -1.12 0.21 -18.95
C CYS A 74 -0.34 -0.65 -19.94
N LYS A 75 -0.62 -1.96 -20.01
CA LYS A 75 0.00 -2.88 -20.97
C LYS A 75 -0.43 -2.57 -22.41
N ALA A 76 -1.71 -2.26 -22.63
CA ALA A 76 -2.24 -1.94 -23.95
C ALA A 76 -1.76 -0.59 -24.49
N ARG A 77 -1.43 0.36 -23.60
CA ARG A 77 -1.02 1.73 -23.95
C ARG A 77 0.48 1.96 -23.88
N ALA A 78 1.31 0.93 -24.09
CA ALA A 78 2.77 1.03 -24.03
C ALA A 78 3.29 2.26 -24.83
N GLY A 79 3.59 3.36 -24.12
CA GLY A 79 4.05 4.63 -24.72
C GLY A 79 3.16 5.88 -24.50
N ALA A 80 1.93 5.77 -24.00
CA ALA A 80 1.06 6.94 -23.80
C ALA A 80 1.38 7.70 -22.49
N LYS A 81 1.69 9.00 -22.60
CA LYS A 81 2.11 9.90 -21.49
C LYS A 81 1.01 10.28 -20.48
N SER A 82 -0.22 9.80 -20.61
CA SER A 82 -1.32 10.15 -19.72
C SER A 82 -2.01 8.90 -19.21
N VAL A 83 -1.38 8.26 -18.23
CA VAL A 83 -2.05 7.27 -17.41
C VAL A 83 -2.54 8.01 -16.17
N VAL A 84 -3.86 8.07 -15.98
CA VAL A 84 -4.48 8.60 -14.75
C VAL A 84 -3.81 7.95 -13.55
N GLN A 85 -3.49 8.72 -12.51
CA GLN A 85 -2.74 8.18 -11.38
C GLN A 85 -3.54 7.05 -10.73
N PRO A 86 -2.92 5.88 -10.43
CA PRO A 86 -3.64 4.67 -10.05
C PRO A 86 -4.50 4.83 -8.80
N HIS A 87 -4.07 5.69 -7.87
CA HIS A 87 -4.81 5.96 -6.64
C HIS A 87 -6.12 6.72 -6.88
N ILE A 88 -6.18 7.59 -7.89
CA ILE A 88 -7.39 8.34 -8.25
C ILE A 88 -8.42 7.35 -8.79
N THR A 89 -8.01 6.50 -9.73
CA THR A 89 -8.88 5.48 -10.32
C THR A 89 -9.39 4.50 -9.26
N LEU A 90 -8.51 4.04 -8.38
CA LEU A 90 -8.88 3.14 -7.30
C LEU A 90 -9.91 3.77 -6.35
N PHE A 91 -9.63 4.98 -5.88
CA PHE A 91 -10.51 5.70 -4.98
C PHE A 91 -11.89 5.95 -5.59
N SER A 92 -11.95 6.40 -6.85
CA SER A 92 -13.20 6.62 -7.59
C SER A 92 -14.06 5.36 -7.66
N ASN A 93 -13.46 4.18 -7.88
CA ASN A 93 -14.21 2.93 -7.92
C ASN A 93 -14.73 2.51 -6.54
N ILE A 94 -13.94 2.75 -5.49
CA ILE A 94 -14.35 2.47 -4.10
C ILE A 94 -15.51 3.39 -3.69
N ILE A 95 -15.43 4.70 -3.93
CA ILE A 95 -16.53 5.62 -3.58
C ILE A 95 -17.77 5.36 -4.44
N LYS A 96 -17.61 4.83 -5.66
CA LYS A 96 -18.73 4.38 -6.50
C LYS A 96 -19.48 3.23 -5.85
N SER A 97 -18.79 2.25 -5.26
CA SER A 97 -19.48 1.20 -4.52
C SER A 97 -20.19 1.75 -3.29
N VAL A 98 -19.58 2.70 -2.56
CA VAL A 98 -20.24 3.36 -1.41
C VAL A 98 -21.49 4.13 -1.82
N SER A 99 -21.47 4.81 -2.97
CA SER A 99 -22.64 5.56 -3.49
C SER A 99 -23.84 4.68 -3.87
N GLN A 100 -23.60 3.39 -4.04
CA GLN A 100 -24.58 2.37 -4.41
C GLN A 100 -24.91 1.43 -3.25
N ASP A 101 -24.27 1.61 -2.09
CA ASP A 101 -24.44 0.74 -0.95
C ASP A 101 -25.72 1.11 -0.18
N PRO A 102 -26.68 0.18 -0.01
CA PRO A 102 -27.90 0.45 0.75
C PRO A 102 -27.66 0.71 2.24
N LYS A 103 -26.49 0.36 2.78
CA LYS A 103 -26.11 0.61 4.18
C LYS A 103 -25.46 1.99 4.37
N ALA A 104 -25.04 2.65 3.29
CA ALA A 104 -24.43 3.96 3.38
C ALA A 104 -25.47 5.01 3.81
N PRO A 105 -25.14 5.88 4.78
CA PRO A 105 -26.00 7.03 5.11
C PRO A 105 -26.24 7.91 3.89
N GLU A 106 -27.48 8.36 3.67
CA GLU A 106 -27.87 9.14 2.49
C GLU A 106 -27.00 10.41 2.25
N PRO A 107 -26.56 11.15 3.29
CA PRO A 107 -25.63 12.27 3.11
C PRO A 107 -24.28 11.83 2.54
N LEU A 108 -23.76 10.68 2.97
CA LEU A 108 -22.50 10.12 2.50
C LEU A 108 -22.64 9.63 1.06
N ALA A 109 -23.70 8.86 0.76
CA ALA A 109 -23.98 8.38 -0.59
C ALA A 109 -24.11 9.56 -1.57
N THR A 110 -24.81 10.63 -1.17
CA THR A 110 -24.93 11.87 -1.95
C THR A 110 -23.60 12.56 -2.17
N ALA A 111 -22.74 12.66 -1.15
CA ALA A 111 -21.40 13.23 -1.29
C ALA A 111 -20.54 12.41 -2.28
N CYS A 112 -20.61 11.08 -2.22
CA CYS A 112 -19.95 10.20 -3.18
C CYS A 112 -20.47 10.41 -4.61
N ARG A 113 -21.79 10.52 -4.81
CA ARG A 113 -22.38 10.81 -6.13
C ARG A 113 -21.89 12.13 -6.71
N LYS A 114 -21.92 13.21 -5.92
CA LYS A 114 -21.40 14.53 -6.34
C LYS A 114 -19.93 14.50 -6.72
N LEU A 115 -19.12 13.75 -5.96
CA LEU A 115 -17.69 13.58 -6.25
C LEU A 115 -17.46 12.81 -7.56
N LEU A 116 -18.32 11.84 -7.88
CA LEU A 116 -18.28 11.08 -9.14
C LEU A 116 -18.78 11.87 -10.34
N GLU A 117 -19.76 12.77 -10.15
CA GLU A 117 -20.25 13.69 -11.17
C GLU A 117 -19.21 14.76 -11.54
N THR A 118 -18.26 15.04 -10.63
CA THR A 118 -17.18 16.02 -10.86
C THR A 118 -15.79 15.36 -10.74
N PRO A 119 -15.36 14.54 -11.73
CA PRO A 119 -14.11 13.77 -11.65
C PRO A 119 -12.85 14.62 -11.38
N GLU A 120 -12.87 15.88 -11.78
CA GLU A 120 -11.77 16.84 -11.58
C GLU A 120 -11.52 17.19 -10.10
N LEU A 121 -12.49 16.90 -9.22
CA LEU A 121 -12.35 17.10 -7.78
C LEU A 121 -11.67 15.92 -7.08
N VAL A 122 -11.72 14.71 -7.66
CA VAL A 122 -11.13 13.52 -7.03
C VAL A 122 -9.63 13.70 -6.71
N PRO A 123 -8.79 14.23 -7.62
CA PRO A 123 -7.37 14.48 -7.31
C PRO A 123 -7.16 15.54 -6.22
N LYS A 124 -8.17 16.37 -5.91
CA LYS A 124 -8.15 17.37 -4.84
C LYS A 124 -8.69 16.82 -3.51
N VAL A 125 -9.23 15.61 -3.51
CA VAL A 125 -9.78 14.92 -2.33
C VAL A 125 -8.81 13.85 -1.86
N VAL A 126 -8.33 12.98 -2.75
CA VAL A 126 -7.46 11.85 -2.40
C VAL A 126 -6.01 12.12 -2.78
N SER A 127 -5.09 11.85 -1.86
CA SER A 127 -3.64 11.92 -2.09
C SER A 127 -3.00 10.54 -2.13
N VAL A 128 -3.55 9.57 -1.39
CA VAL A 128 -3.11 8.17 -1.38
C VAL A 128 -4.35 7.28 -1.36
N CYS A 129 -4.37 6.28 -2.23
CA CYS A 129 -5.30 5.16 -2.15
C CYS A 129 -4.61 3.96 -2.76
N LYS A 130 -4.35 2.93 -1.96
CA LYS A 130 -3.71 1.70 -2.42
C LYS A 130 -4.16 0.52 -1.59
N ILE A 131 -4.15 -0.65 -2.21
CA ILE A 131 -4.32 -1.94 -1.50
C ILE A 131 -2.98 -2.67 -1.42
N SER A 132 -2.73 -3.33 -0.30
CA SER A 132 -1.53 -4.13 -0.06
C SER A 132 -1.89 -5.44 0.63
N LYS A 133 -1.08 -6.48 0.39
CA LYS A 133 -1.24 -7.77 1.06
C LYS A 133 -0.78 -7.65 2.51
N THR A 134 -1.46 -8.34 3.40
CA THR A 134 -1.02 -8.52 4.79
C THR A 134 -0.34 -9.87 4.99
N PHE A 135 0.30 -10.04 6.15
CA PHE A 135 0.84 -11.34 6.57
C PHE A 135 -0.27 -12.40 6.68
N ASP A 136 -1.41 -12.00 7.25
CA ASP A 136 -2.64 -12.78 7.21
C ASP A 136 -3.23 -12.75 5.78
N LYS A 137 -3.28 -13.93 5.14
CA LYS A 137 -3.79 -14.10 3.77
C LYS A 137 -5.31 -13.88 3.66
N THR A 138 -6.02 -14.00 4.78
CA THR A 138 -7.47 -13.78 4.84
C THR A 138 -7.83 -12.30 4.82
N LYS A 139 -6.84 -11.42 5.00
CA LYS A 139 -7.00 -9.97 5.05
C LYS A 139 -6.28 -9.27 3.90
N THR A 140 -6.80 -8.11 3.55
CA THR A 140 -6.19 -7.17 2.62
C THR A 140 -6.18 -5.79 3.28
N ARG A 141 -5.05 -5.09 3.18
CA ARG A 141 -4.89 -3.74 3.72
C ARG A 141 -5.32 -2.72 2.66
N LEU A 142 -6.15 -1.77 3.03
CA LEU A 142 -6.45 -0.56 2.29
C LEU A 142 -5.82 0.63 3.02
N GLU A 143 -5.01 1.41 2.32
CA GLU A 143 -4.40 2.65 2.83
C GLU A 143 -5.00 3.80 2.05
N VAL A 144 -5.69 4.71 2.75
CA VAL A 144 -6.31 5.91 2.17
C VAL A 144 -5.82 7.14 2.91
N ALA A 145 -5.40 8.15 2.15
CA ALA A 145 -5.12 9.48 2.67
C ALA A 145 -5.86 10.50 1.80
N VAL A 146 -6.55 11.41 2.47
CA VAL A 146 -7.26 12.52 1.86
C VAL A 146 -6.63 13.84 2.27
N PHE A 147 -6.92 14.91 1.53
CA PHE A 147 -6.55 16.26 1.95
C PHE A 147 -7.31 16.66 3.22
N PRO A 148 -6.73 17.53 4.08
CA PRO A 148 -7.32 17.89 5.37
C PRO A 148 -8.79 18.36 5.30
N SER A 149 -9.16 19.08 4.25
CA SER A 149 -10.53 19.56 3.99
C SER A 149 -11.56 18.42 3.83
N SER A 150 -11.11 17.22 3.51
CA SER A 150 -11.94 16.03 3.26
C SER A 150 -11.82 14.97 4.37
N PHE A 151 -11.18 15.29 5.49
CA PHE A 151 -10.96 14.32 6.57
C PHE A 151 -12.28 13.82 7.20
N SER A 152 -13.26 14.71 7.36
CA SER A 152 -14.60 14.34 7.86
C SER A 152 -15.33 13.38 6.93
N PHE A 153 -15.16 13.55 5.61
CA PHE A 153 -15.68 12.63 4.60
C PHE A 153 -15.00 11.25 4.70
N LEU A 154 -13.66 11.22 4.79
CA LEU A 154 -12.94 9.95 4.98
C LEU A 154 -13.34 9.25 6.27
N ARG A 155 -13.57 10.00 7.36
CA ARG A 155 -14.01 9.42 8.63
C ARG A 155 -15.39 8.74 8.51
N GLN A 156 -16.34 9.37 7.82
CA GLN A 156 -17.66 8.76 7.56
C GLN A 156 -17.54 7.48 6.72
N CYS A 157 -16.69 7.47 5.69
CA CYS A 157 -16.40 6.24 4.94
C CYS A 157 -15.79 5.16 5.83
N THR A 158 -14.83 5.53 6.68
CA THR A 158 -14.18 4.60 7.62
C THR A 158 -15.16 4.02 8.62
N ASP A 159 -16.02 4.84 9.22
CA ASP A 159 -17.01 4.37 10.19
C ASP A 159 -17.99 3.39 9.52
N LEU A 160 -18.46 3.67 8.30
CA LEU A 160 -19.25 2.73 7.50
C LEU A 160 -18.50 1.41 7.27
N TRP A 161 -17.25 1.47 6.78
CA TRP A 161 -16.47 0.26 6.52
C TRP A 161 -16.19 -0.55 7.78
N ILE A 162 -16.01 0.09 8.93
CA ILE A 162 -15.86 -0.60 10.22
C ILE A 162 -17.15 -1.36 10.57
N THR A 163 -18.33 -0.76 10.35
CA THR A 163 -19.60 -1.47 10.57
C THR A 163 -19.81 -2.65 9.62
N GLU A 164 -19.14 -2.66 8.47
CA GLU A 164 -19.16 -3.76 7.49
C GLU A 164 -18.09 -4.83 7.76
N GLY A 165 -17.26 -4.66 8.80
CA GLY A 165 -16.26 -5.65 9.22
C GLY A 165 -14.82 -5.30 8.88
N ALA A 166 -14.54 -4.06 8.45
CA ALA A 166 -13.17 -3.54 8.41
C ALA A 166 -12.63 -3.31 9.83
N VAL A 167 -11.33 -3.48 9.99
CA VAL A 167 -10.63 -3.20 11.26
C VAL A 167 -9.62 -2.11 11.02
N GLU A 168 -9.76 -0.99 11.74
CA GLU A 168 -8.71 0.02 11.86
C GLU A 168 -7.67 -0.52 12.87
N PRO A 169 -6.43 -0.85 12.45
CA PRO A 169 -5.42 -1.33 13.37
C PRO A 169 -5.03 -0.17 14.30
N LEU A 170 -5.44 -0.27 15.56
CA LEU A 170 -5.04 0.67 16.60
C LEU A 170 -3.63 0.33 17.10
N GLY A 171 -2.75 1.33 17.11
CA GLY A 171 -1.39 1.23 17.65
C GLY A 171 -0.28 1.47 16.62
N PRO A 172 0.97 1.65 17.08
CA PRO A 172 2.11 1.76 16.19
C PRO A 172 2.22 0.48 15.35
N GLY A 173 2.56 0.64 14.07
CA GLY A 173 2.79 -0.50 13.19
C GLY A 173 3.82 -1.46 13.79
N PRO A 174 3.77 -2.76 13.43
CA PRO A 174 4.77 -3.71 13.92
C PRO A 174 6.16 -3.21 13.54
N ARG A 175 7.05 -3.11 14.53
CA ARG A 175 8.41 -2.62 14.33
C ARG A 175 9.06 -3.38 13.17
N SER A 176 9.64 -2.64 12.23
CA SER A 176 10.45 -3.23 11.17
C SER A 176 11.62 -4.02 11.78
N HIS A 177 12.25 -4.91 11.02
CA HIS A 177 13.39 -5.67 11.52
C HIS A 177 14.49 -4.75 12.07
N LEU A 178 14.77 -3.67 11.33
CA LEU A 178 15.70 -2.60 11.72
C LEU A 178 15.25 -1.86 13.00
N GLU A 179 13.96 -1.59 13.17
CA GLU A 179 13.45 -0.94 14.39
C GLU A 179 13.50 -1.87 15.60
N ARG A 180 13.41 -3.19 15.40
CA ARG A 180 13.63 -4.17 16.47
C ARG A 180 15.10 -4.23 16.86
N GLU A 181 15.99 -4.42 15.88
CA GLU A 181 17.44 -4.43 16.12
C GLU A 181 17.94 -3.15 16.79
N LEU A 182 17.44 -1.99 16.37
CA LEU A 182 17.75 -0.70 16.99
C LEU A 182 17.21 -0.61 18.42
N SER A 183 16.00 -1.11 18.67
CA SER A 183 15.44 -1.13 20.02
C SER A 183 16.22 -2.06 20.94
N ASP A 184 16.61 -3.23 20.45
CA ASP A 184 17.40 -4.20 21.20
C ASP A 184 18.77 -3.59 21.54
N TYR A 185 19.43 -2.94 20.58
CA TYR A 185 20.68 -2.22 20.81
C TYR A 185 20.56 -1.05 21.81
N LEU A 186 19.44 -0.33 21.80
CA LEU A 186 19.19 0.79 22.71
C LEU A 186 18.82 0.35 24.13
N ASN A 187 18.23 -0.85 24.28
CA ASN A 187 17.78 -1.38 25.58
C ASN A 187 18.82 -2.31 26.26
N ASP A 188 19.84 -2.78 25.54
CA ASP A 188 20.98 -3.54 26.07
C ASP A 188 22.13 -2.64 26.62
N LYS A 189 21.86 -1.35 26.86
CA LYS A 189 22.76 -0.40 27.54
C LYS A 189 22.14 0.14 28.81
#